data_AF-A0A4Y2CBR4-F1
#
_entry.id   AF-A0A4Y2CBR4-F1
#
_cell.length_a   1.000
_cell.length_b   1.000
_cell.length_c   1.000
_cell.angle_alpha   90.00
_cell.angle_beta   90.00
_cell.angle_gamma   90.00
#
_symmetry.space_group_name_H-M   'P 1'
#
loop_
_entity.id
_entity.type
_entity.pdbx_description
1 polymer ?
#
loop_
_entity_poly.entity_id
_entity_poly.type
_entity_poly.pdbx_seq_one_letter_code
_entity_poly.pdbx_strand_id
1 'polypeptide(L)'
;MGRIPIASCDFSTKAYSYDDVPGDFNLTYFKLAKEDFTYKIPFIKEAMNLLKEDLVLFGTPWSAPGWMKTNNAMNGKGGIKGNPGGKYYKTWANYLMRFLEEYRANNVTLWGLTLQNEPTDGCILNFPFQAMCFPPDLQRDFLKLDFGPALKKAGFTPDNFRLMIGDDNRVILPKWADVRLYVTSYVMKSLPVEKYKRQALKPRSGVGNLTCKQAGELTRNL
;
A
#
# COMPACT_ATOMS: atom_id res chain seq x y z
N MET A 1 8.36 14.37 -0.47
CA MET A 1 7.56 13.13 -0.63
C MET A 1 6.66 12.97 0.59
N GLY A 2 5.41 12.54 0.42
CA GLY A 2 4.47 12.25 1.51
C GLY A 2 3.86 10.86 1.39
N ARG A 3 3.62 10.21 2.54
CA ARG A 3 2.95 8.91 2.66
C ARG A 3 1.56 9.13 3.23
N ILE A 4 0.54 8.60 2.56
CA ILE A 4 -0.86 8.79 2.93
C ILE A 4 -1.44 7.44 3.37
N PRO A 5 -1.93 7.31 4.61
CA PRO A 5 -2.74 6.16 4.99
C PRO A 5 -4.01 6.06 4.17
N ILE A 6 -4.32 4.88 3.64
CA ILE A 6 -5.62 4.59 3.03
C ILE A 6 -6.55 4.19 4.16
N ALA A 7 -7.52 5.06 4.47
CA ALA A 7 -8.35 5.04 5.66
C ALA A 7 -7.55 5.15 6.98
N SER A 8 -7.95 4.43 8.04
CA SER A 8 -7.35 4.54 9.37
C SER A 8 -6.04 3.76 9.54
N CYS A 9 -5.22 4.24 10.47
CA CYS A 9 -4.05 3.56 11.01
C CYS A 9 -4.04 3.68 12.55
N ASP A 10 -2.96 3.24 13.18
CA ASP A 10 -2.68 3.38 14.61
C ASP A 10 -2.64 4.85 15.08
N PHE A 11 -2.20 5.78 14.22
CA PHE A 11 -2.24 7.23 14.47
C PHE A 11 -3.61 7.88 14.18
N SER A 12 -4.67 7.09 14.05
CA SER A 12 -6.05 7.58 13.96
C SER A 12 -6.75 7.49 15.31
N THR A 13 -7.70 8.40 15.58
CA THR A 13 -8.47 8.39 16.84
C THR A 13 -9.48 7.25 16.93
N LYS A 14 -9.75 6.57 15.82
CA LYS A 14 -10.61 5.38 15.73
C LYS A 14 -10.24 4.55 14.51
N ALA A 15 -10.61 3.27 14.53
CA ALA A 15 -10.58 2.41 13.36
C ALA A 15 -11.77 2.72 12.44
N TYR A 16 -11.50 2.84 11.14
CA TYR A 16 -12.48 2.99 10.06
C TYR A 16 -11.88 2.53 8.73
N SER A 17 -12.74 2.11 7.82
CA SER A 17 -12.42 1.97 6.39
C SER A 17 -13.31 2.90 5.56
N TYR A 18 -13.16 2.88 4.25
CA TYR A 18 -14.05 3.60 3.34
C TYR A 18 -15.32 2.82 3.01
N ASP A 19 -15.41 1.54 3.38
CA ASP A 19 -16.57 0.70 3.13
C ASP A 19 -16.78 -0.31 4.27
N ASP A 20 -17.38 0.16 5.35
CA ASP A 20 -17.67 -0.64 6.54
C ASP A 20 -19.04 -1.35 6.49
N VAL A 21 -19.75 -1.34 5.34
CA VAL A 21 -21.03 -2.04 5.18
C VAL A 21 -20.80 -3.51 4.80
N PRO A 22 -21.14 -4.50 5.66
CA PRO A 22 -20.84 -5.89 5.36
C PRO A 22 -21.53 -6.40 4.09
N GLY A 23 -20.74 -6.97 3.19
CA GLY A 23 -21.25 -7.59 1.96
C GLY A 23 -21.42 -6.63 0.79
N ASP A 24 -20.94 -5.39 0.89
CA ASP A 24 -20.95 -4.42 -0.21
C ASP A 24 -19.86 -4.72 -1.26
N PHE A 25 -19.99 -5.86 -1.95
CA PHE A 25 -19.02 -6.27 -2.97
C PHE A 25 -18.94 -5.30 -4.16
N ASN A 26 -19.96 -4.47 -4.34
CA ASN A 26 -20.06 -3.48 -5.40
C ASN A 26 -19.53 -2.10 -4.99
N LEU A 27 -19.09 -1.92 -3.74
CA LEU A 27 -18.59 -0.65 -3.19
C LEU A 27 -19.60 0.50 -3.35
N THR A 28 -20.89 0.21 -3.22
CA THR A 28 -21.98 1.18 -3.30
C THR A 28 -22.00 2.18 -2.14
N TYR A 29 -21.48 1.78 -0.98
CA TYR A 29 -21.35 2.60 0.22
C TYR A 29 -19.93 3.13 0.42
N PHE A 30 -19.01 2.88 -0.52
CA PHE A 30 -17.66 3.43 -0.47
C PHE A 30 -17.70 4.95 -0.39
N LYS A 31 -17.05 5.53 0.61
CA LYS A 31 -16.85 6.97 0.72
C LYS A 31 -15.58 7.29 1.50
N LEU A 32 -14.89 8.35 1.07
CA LEU A 32 -13.84 8.94 1.90
C LEU A 32 -14.40 9.38 3.25
N ALA A 33 -13.60 9.26 4.29
CA ALA A 33 -14.01 9.57 5.65
C ALA A 33 -13.92 11.08 5.91
N LYS A 34 -14.51 11.52 7.04
CA LYS A 34 -14.43 12.91 7.47
C LYS A 34 -12.96 13.34 7.63
N GLU A 35 -12.11 12.43 8.09
CA GLU A 35 -10.69 12.60 8.31
C GLU A 35 -9.93 12.95 7.03
N ASP A 36 -10.35 12.43 5.86
CA ASP A 36 -9.76 12.79 4.57
C ASP A 36 -10.04 14.25 4.21
N PHE A 37 -11.29 14.68 4.35
CA PHE A 37 -11.72 16.03 3.99
C PHE A 37 -11.34 17.10 5.01
N THR A 38 -11.25 16.74 6.29
CA THR A 38 -10.97 17.70 7.37
C THR A 38 -9.47 17.86 7.58
N TYR A 39 -8.69 16.80 7.38
CA TYR A 39 -7.26 16.79 7.70
C TYR A 39 -6.42 16.49 6.45
N LYS A 40 -6.51 15.28 5.90
CA LYS A 40 -5.50 14.79 4.95
C LYS A 40 -5.43 15.64 3.67
N ILE A 41 -6.56 15.81 2.98
CA ILE A 41 -6.61 16.52 1.69
C ILE A 41 -6.28 18.01 1.85
N PRO A 42 -6.84 18.76 2.82
CA PRO A 42 -6.45 20.16 3.03
C PRO A 42 -4.95 20.34 3.29
N PHE A 43 -4.36 19.56 4.21
CA PHE A 43 -2.93 19.66 4.50
C PHE A 43 -2.05 19.27 3.32
N ILE A 44 -2.46 18.28 2.52
CA ILE A 44 -1.75 17.93 1.28
C ILE A 44 -1.78 19.10 0.30
N LYS A 45 -2.93 19.74 0.08
CA LYS A 45 -3.06 20.88 -0.83
C LYS A 45 -2.26 22.08 -0.37
N GLU A 46 -2.26 22.36 0.93
CA GLU A 46 -1.42 23.40 1.51
C GLU A 46 0.07 23.11 1.27
N ALA A 47 0.51 21.87 1.51
CA ALA A 47 1.89 21.46 1.23
C ALA A 47 2.22 21.61 -0.27
N MET A 48 1.32 21.21 -1.18
CA MET A 48 1.50 21.40 -2.62
C MET A 48 1.67 22.87 -3.01
N ASN A 49 0.92 23.78 -2.38
CA ASN A 49 1.00 25.22 -2.66
C ASN A 49 2.29 25.88 -2.15
N LEU A 50 2.91 25.33 -1.11
CA LEU A 50 4.14 25.86 -0.52
C LEU A 50 5.41 25.38 -1.21
N LEU A 51 5.34 24.26 -1.93
CA LEU A 51 6.50 23.65 -2.57
C LEU A 51 6.78 24.29 -3.94
N LYS A 52 8.07 24.42 -4.25
CA LYS A 52 8.56 24.86 -5.58
C LYS A 52 8.64 23.69 -6.58
N GLU A 53 8.65 22.46 -6.07
CA GLU A 53 8.73 21.22 -6.82
C GLU A 53 7.47 20.38 -6.56
N ASP A 54 7.17 19.45 -7.46
CA ASP A 54 6.00 18.58 -7.32
C ASP A 54 6.07 17.69 -6.08
N LEU A 55 5.00 17.72 -5.28
CA LEU A 55 4.88 16.85 -4.12
C LEU A 55 4.63 15.39 -4.55
N VAL A 56 5.65 14.56 -4.45
CA VAL A 56 5.50 13.11 -4.68
C VAL A 56 4.71 12.47 -3.52
N LEU A 57 3.57 11.86 -3.83
CA LEU A 57 2.69 11.21 -2.85
C LEU A 57 2.53 9.72 -3.14
N PHE A 58 2.55 8.89 -2.10
CA PHE A 58 2.13 7.50 -2.22
C PHE A 58 1.19 7.08 -1.09
N GLY A 59 0.32 6.12 -1.38
CA GLY A 59 -0.66 5.60 -0.43
C GLY A 59 -0.28 4.21 0.09
N THR A 60 -0.77 3.87 1.26
CA THR A 60 -0.58 2.54 1.88
C THR A 60 -1.79 2.17 2.75
N PRO A 61 -2.40 0.99 2.56
CA PRO A 61 -3.47 0.52 3.43
C PRO A 61 -2.90 -0.21 4.65
N TRP A 62 -3.45 0.04 5.84
CA TRP A 62 -3.17 -0.76 7.03
C TRP A 62 -4.05 -2.01 7.12
N SER A 63 -5.28 -1.94 6.63
CA SER A 63 -6.20 -3.08 6.63
C SER A 63 -7.27 -2.92 5.56
N ALA A 64 -7.76 -4.05 5.04
CA ALA A 64 -9.06 -4.10 4.38
C ALA A 64 -10.21 -3.89 5.39
N PRO A 65 -11.43 -3.54 4.93
CA PRO A 65 -12.62 -3.54 5.77
C PRO A 65 -12.77 -4.84 6.57
N GLY A 66 -13.24 -4.73 7.82
CA GLY A 66 -13.34 -5.88 8.72
C GLY A 66 -14.11 -7.05 8.11
N TRP A 67 -15.25 -6.77 7.45
CA TRP A 67 -16.11 -7.78 6.84
C TRP A 67 -15.43 -8.56 5.70
N MET A 68 -14.38 -8.02 5.08
CA MET A 68 -13.59 -8.67 4.03
C MET A 68 -12.51 -9.60 4.60
N LYS A 69 -12.19 -9.50 5.90
CA LYS A 69 -11.10 -10.24 6.54
C LYS A 69 -11.56 -11.51 7.22
N THR A 70 -10.69 -12.52 7.26
CA THR A 70 -10.97 -13.84 7.84
C THR A 70 -11.37 -13.79 9.32
N ASN A 71 -10.90 -12.78 10.06
CA ASN A 71 -11.21 -12.57 11.47
C ASN A 71 -12.32 -11.54 11.73
N ASN A 72 -12.96 -10.99 10.68
CA ASN A 72 -14.00 -9.96 10.79
C ASN A 72 -13.59 -8.68 11.54
N ALA A 73 -12.29 -8.40 11.67
CA ALA A 73 -11.77 -7.26 12.41
C ALA A 73 -10.59 -6.60 11.66
N MET A 74 -10.37 -5.29 11.85
CA MET A 74 -9.26 -4.59 11.21
C MET A 74 -7.91 -4.84 11.89
N ASN A 75 -7.90 -5.19 13.18
CA ASN A 75 -6.71 -5.58 13.92
C ASN A 75 -6.57 -7.11 14.06
N GLY A 76 -5.53 -7.56 14.75
CA GLY A 76 -5.26 -8.98 15.00
C GLY A 76 -4.94 -9.81 13.76
N LYS A 77 -4.81 -11.13 13.95
CA LYS A 77 -4.47 -12.05 12.87
C LYS A 77 -5.61 -12.22 11.87
N GLY A 78 -5.41 -11.76 10.64
CA GLY A 78 -6.39 -11.95 9.57
C GLY A 78 -5.92 -11.47 8.21
N GLY A 79 -6.21 -12.25 7.17
CA GLY A 79 -6.02 -11.87 5.76
C GLY A 79 -7.37 -11.66 5.07
N ILE A 80 -7.35 -11.34 3.78
CA ILE A 80 -8.56 -11.26 2.95
C ILE A 80 -9.19 -12.66 2.83
N LYS A 81 -10.52 -12.75 2.91
CA LYS A 81 -11.26 -14.02 2.74
C LYS A 81 -11.08 -14.61 1.35
N GLY A 82 -11.00 -15.93 1.28
CA GLY A 82 -10.92 -16.67 0.00
C GLY A 82 -9.52 -16.63 -0.61
N ASN A 83 -9.46 -16.62 -1.95
CA ASN A 83 -8.22 -16.66 -2.71
C ASN A 83 -8.17 -15.54 -3.76
N PRO A 84 -6.97 -15.10 -4.19
CA PRO A 84 -6.80 -14.22 -5.35
C PRO A 84 -7.60 -14.69 -6.58
N GLY A 85 -8.17 -13.77 -7.33
CA GLY A 85 -9.16 -14.02 -8.39
C GLY A 85 -10.61 -14.18 -7.90
N GLY A 86 -10.80 -14.40 -6.60
CA GLY A 86 -12.11 -14.51 -5.95
C GLY A 86 -12.76 -13.16 -5.64
N LYS A 87 -14.04 -13.18 -5.23
CA LYS A 87 -14.85 -11.96 -5.03
C LYS A 87 -14.23 -10.96 -4.05
N TYR A 88 -13.70 -11.42 -2.91
CA TYR A 88 -13.13 -10.53 -1.90
C TYR A 88 -11.85 -9.84 -2.38
N TYR A 89 -10.98 -10.56 -3.08
CA TYR A 89 -9.76 -9.99 -3.66
C TYR A 89 -10.08 -9.00 -4.79
N LYS A 90 -11.06 -9.32 -5.64
CA LYS A 90 -11.56 -8.37 -6.66
C LYS A 90 -12.14 -7.11 -6.04
N THR A 91 -12.97 -7.23 -5.00
CA THR A 91 -13.50 -6.08 -4.27
C THR A 91 -12.37 -5.29 -3.63
N TRP A 92 -11.32 -5.93 -3.10
CA TRP A 92 -10.17 -5.22 -2.52
C TRP A 92 -9.37 -4.46 -3.56
N ALA A 93 -9.14 -5.05 -4.74
CA ALA A 93 -8.53 -4.35 -5.87
C ALA A 93 -9.37 -3.11 -6.27
N ASN A 94 -10.69 -3.27 -6.39
CA ASN A 94 -11.60 -2.16 -6.70
C ASN A 94 -11.62 -1.08 -5.61
N TYR A 95 -11.48 -1.47 -4.34
CA TYR A 95 -11.41 -0.53 -3.21
C TYR A 95 -10.17 0.37 -3.33
N LEU A 96 -9.01 -0.20 -3.66
CA LEU A 96 -7.77 0.57 -3.88
C LEU A 96 -7.88 1.46 -5.12
N MET A 97 -8.50 0.96 -6.20
CA MET A 97 -8.78 1.77 -7.39
C MET A 97 -9.70 2.95 -7.08
N ARG A 98 -10.77 2.71 -6.32
CA ARG A 98 -11.72 3.75 -5.93
C ARG A 98 -11.05 4.82 -5.07
N PHE A 99 -10.17 4.44 -4.16
CA PHE A 99 -9.35 5.40 -3.42
C PHE A 99 -8.54 6.32 -4.35
N LEU A 100 -7.85 5.76 -5.36
CA LEU A 100 -7.08 6.54 -6.32
C LEU A 100 -7.97 7.51 -7.12
N GLU A 101 -9.16 7.05 -7.52
CA GLU A 101 -10.15 7.86 -8.24
C GLU A 101 -10.68 9.01 -7.38
N GLU A 102 -11.07 8.75 -6.14
CA GLU A 102 -11.62 9.75 -5.22
C GLU A 102 -10.58 10.80 -4.82
N TYR A 103 -9.33 10.40 -4.59
CA TYR A 103 -8.24 11.34 -4.34
C TYR A 103 -7.93 12.20 -5.58
N ARG A 104 -7.92 11.60 -6.77
CA ARG A 104 -7.76 12.33 -8.04
C ARG A 104 -8.90 13.33 -8.26
N ALA A 105 -10.15 12.95 -7.98
CA ALA A 105 -11.32 13.83 -8.05
C ALA A 105 -11.20 15.03 -7.08
N ASN A 106 -10.40 14.88 -6.03
CA ASN A 106 -10.06 15.95 -5.09
C ASN A 106 -8.77 16.70 -5.46
N ASN A 107 -8.27 16.57 -6.70
CA ASN A 107 -7.02 17.16 -7.21
C ASN A 107 -5.76 16.70 -6.46
N VAL A 108 -5.77 15.49 -5.91
CA VAL A 108 -4.60 14.85 -5.30
C VAL A 108 -4.23 13.61 -6.11
N THR A 109 -3.19 13.71 -6.92
CA THR A 109 -2.68 12.57 -7.70
C THR A 109 -1.55 11.89 -6.94
N LEU A 110 -1.61 10.56 -6.87
CA LEU A 110 -0.58 9.75 -6.23
C LEU A 110 0.40 9.22 -7.27
N TRP A 111 1.68 9.32 -6.97
CA TRP A 111 2.78 8.71 -7.71
C TRP A 111 2.75 7.18 -7.60
N GLY A 112 2.22 6.64 -6.50
CA GLY A 112 2.21 5.20 -6.31
C GLY A 112 1.46 4.71 -5.08
N LEU A 113 1.50 3.39 -4.88
CA LEU A 113 0.95 2.70 -3.72
C LEU A 113 1.91 1.60 -3.22
N THR A 114 1.85 1.31 -1.92
CA THR A 114 2.26 -0.01 -1.40
C THR A 114 1.02 -0.91 -1.30
N LEU A 115 1.20 -2.23 -1.38
CA LEU A 115 0.06 -3.16 -1.32
C LEU A 115 -0.57 -3.29 0.06
N GLN A 116 0.24 -3.11 1.11
CA GLN A 116 -0.12 -3.33 2.49
C GLN A 116 1.02 -2.80 3.36
N ASN A 117 0.69 -1.98 4.36
CA ASN A 117 1.61 -1.66 5.46
C ASN A 117 1.88 -2.93 6.26
N GLU A 118 3.16 -3.24 6.49
CA GLU A 118 3.63 -4.30 7.38
C GLU A 118 2.82 -5.59 7.23
N PRO A 119 2.83 -6.22 6.03
CA PRO A 119 2.03 -7.41 5.73
C PRO A 119 2.30 -8.59 6.66
N THR A 120 3.42 -8.59 7.41
CA THR A 120 3.72 -9.61 8.41
C THR A 120 2.98 -9.40 9.75
N ASP A 121 2.65 -8.16 10.11
CA ASP A 121 2.00 -7.83 11.38
C ASP A 121 0.61 -8.43 11.49
N GLY A 122 -0.17 -8.37 10.41
CA GLY A 122 -1.50 -8.96 10.38
C GLY A 122 -1.49 -10.49 10.44
N CYS A 123 -0.32 -11.13 10.46
CA CYS A 123 -0.17 -12.57 10.70
C CYS A 123 0.03 -12.90 12.21
N ILE A 124 0.15 -11.89 13.07
CA ILE A 124 0.32 -12.00 14.54
C ILE A 124 -1.04 -12.02 15.23
N LEU A 125 -1.28 -13.00 16.12
CA LEU A 125 -2.60 -13.32 16.69
C LEU A 125 -3.36 -12.10 17.25
N ASN A 126 -2.73 -11.36 18.16
CA ASN A 126 -3.34 -10.24 18.89
C ASN A 126 -2.66 -8.92 18.56
N PHE A 127 -2.32 -8.70 17.28
CA PHE A 127 -1.73 -7.43 16.86
C PHE A 127 -2.67 -6.25 17.19
N PRO A 128 -2.19 -5.19 17.86
CA PRO A 128 -3.08 -4.29 18.62
C PRO A 128 -3.89 -3.32 17.75
N PHE A 129 -3.41 -2.97 16.56
CA PHE A 129 -4.03 -1.99 15.66
C PHE A 129 -4.25 -2.57 14.25
N GLN A 130 -4.74 -1.74 13.33
CA GLN A 130 -5.12 -2.13 11.97
C GLN A 130 -3.94 -2.82 11.28
N ALA A 131 -4.13 -4.08 10.88
CA ALA A 131 -3.12 -4.89 10.23
C ALA A 131 -3.76 -5.99 9.39
N MET A 132 -3.15 -6.38 8.27
CA MET A 132 -3.67 -7.44 7.41
C MET A 132 -2.55 -8.38 6.95
N CYS A 133 -2.70 -9.68 7.26
CA CYS A 133 -1.75 -10.71 6.83
C CYS A 133 -1.77 -10.78 5.31
N PHE A 134 -0.66 -10.45 4.67
CA PHE A 134 -0.55 -10.54 3.23
C PHE A 134 0.81 -11.09 2.80
N PRO A 135 1.04 -12.41 2.93
CA PRO A 135 2.30 -13.06 2.54
C PRO A 135 2.69 -12.79 1.08
N PRO A 136 3.96 -12.99 0.70
CA PRO A 136 4.47 -12.50 -0.58
C PRO A 136 3.80 -13.24 -1.75
N ASP A 137 3.56 -14.55 -1.63
CA ASP A 137 2.86 -15.34 -2.66
C ASP A 137 1.43 -14.84 -2.89
N LEU A 138 0.71 -14.47 -1.81
CA LEU A 138 -0.63 -13.89 -1.95
C LEU A 138 -0.57 -12.49 -2.58
N GLN A 139 0.44 -11.67 -2.25
CA GLN A 139 0.65 -10.37 -2.91
C GLN A 139 0.91 -10.55 -4.41
N ARG A 140 1.75 -11.53 -4.80
CA ARG A 140 2.01 -11.87 -6.21
C ARG A 140 0.72 -12.24 -6.92
N ASP A 141 -0.05 -13.15 -6.35
CA ASP A 141 -1.23 -13.70 -7.00
C ASP A 141 -2.36 -12.65 -7.07
N PHE A 142 -2.52 -11.82 -6.03
CA PHE A 142 -3.41 -10.65 -6.07
C PHE A 142 -3.04 -9.68 -7.17
N LEU A 143 -1.75 -9.38 -7.36
CA LEU A 143 -1.30 -8.54 -8.46
C LEU A 143 -1.55 -9.15 -9.82
N LYS A 144 -1.29 -10.45 -9.97
CA LYS A 144 -1.47 -11.16 -11.22
C LYS A 144 -2.95 -11.25 -11.62
N LEU A 145 -3.83 -11.54 -10.66
CA LEU A 145 -5.21 -11.95 -10.93
C LEU A 145 -6.23 -10.83 -10.73
N ASP A 146 -5.95 -9.84 -9.88
CA ASP A 146 -6.95 -8.84 -9.48
C ASP A 146 -6.46 -7.40 -9.73
N PHE A 147 -5.47 -6.92 -8.97
CA PHE A 147 -5.13 -5.50 -8.96
C PHE A 147 -4.30 -5.04 -10.18
N GLY A 148 -3.40 -5.89 -10.70
CA GLY A 148 -2.66 -5.60 -11.92
C GLY A 148 -3.57 -5.40 -13.14
N PRO A 149 -4.52 -6.32 -13.42
CA PRO A 149 -5.52 -6.11 -14.46
C PRO A 149 -6.38 -4.85 -14.25
N ALA A 150 -6.77 -4.53 -13.01
CA ALA A 150 -7.53 -3.33 -12.69
C ALA A 150 -6.74 -2.05 -13.00
N LEU A 151 -5.46 -1.99 -12.59
CA LEU A 151 -4.55 -0.89 -12.91
C LEU A 151 -4.39 -0.71 -14.43
N LYS A 152 -4.14 -1.80 -15.16
CA LYS A 152 -3.98 -1.76 -16.62
C LYS A 152 -5.25 -1.26 -17.32
N LYS A 153 -6.43 -1.72 -16.88
CA LYS A 153 -7.72 -1.26 -17.41
C LYS A 153 -7.94 0.24 -17.21
N ALA A 154 -7.44 0.79 -16.11
CA ALA A 154 -7.51 2.22 -15.79
C ALA A 154 -6.37 3.05 -16.42
N GLY A 155 -5.52 2.46 -17.27
CA GLY A 155 -4.43 3.15 -17.96
C GLY A 155 -3.17 3.41 -17.10
N PHE A 156 -3.06 2.76 -15.94
CA PHE A 156 -1.83 2.82 -15.16
C PHE A 156 -0.75 1.92 -15.77
N THR A 157 0.47 2.46 -15.84
CA THR A 157 1.66 1.82 -16.40
C THR A 157 2.84 2.04 -15.46
N PRO A 158 3.93 1.27 -15.61
CA PRO A 158 5.14 1.49 -14.82
C PRO A 158 5.79 2.86 -15.03
N ASP A 159 5.41 3.58 -16.09
CA ASP A 159 5.95 4.92 -16.38
C ASP A 159 5.22 5.99 -15.55
N ASN A 160 3.90 5.85 -15.37
CA ASN A 160 3.06 6.86 -14.70
C ASN A 160 2.61 6.48 -13.27
N PHE A 161 2.86 5.25 -12.82
CA PHE A 161 2.45 4.80 -11.50
C PHE A 161 3.42 3.77 -10.92
N ARG A 162 3.78 3.92 -9.64
CA ARG A 162 4.70 3.00 -8.96
C ARG A 162 3.95 2.14 -7.96
N LEU A 163 4.07 0.84 -8.13
CA LEU A 163 3.61 -0.12 -7.15
C LEU A 163 4.79 -0.70 -6.38
N MET A 164 4.71 -0.66 -5.06
CA MET A 164 5.73 -1.11 -4.14
C MET A 164 5.22 -2.30 -3.32
N ILE A 165 6.12 -3.22 -2.98
CA ILE A 165 5.82 -4.41 -2.16
C ILE A 165 6.81 -4.51 -1.00
N GLY A 166 6.45 -5.28 0.02
CA GLY A 166 7.34 -5.54 1.16
C GLY A 166 7.57 -4.31 2.04
N ASP A 167 6.59 -3.42 2.14
CA ASP A 167 6.52 -2.24 3.01
C ASP A 167 6.53 -2.64 4.49
N ASP A 168 7.64 -3.24 4.92
CA ASP A 168 7.87 -3.94 6.18
C ASP A 168 9.37 -3.88 6.54
N ASN A 169 9.72 -4.46 7.67
CA ASN A 169 11.08 -4.61 8.16
C ASN A 169 11.98 -5.37 7.19
N ARG A 170 13.24 -4.93 7.07
CA ARG A 170 14.23 -5.51 6.13
C ARG A 170 14.45 -7.02 6.26
N VAL A 171 14.12 -7.62 7.41
CA VAL A 171 14.27 -9.07 7.68
C VAL A 171 13.43 -9.95 6.75
N ILE A 172 12.37 -9.41 6.12
CA ILE A 172 11.56 -10.16 5.15
C ILE A 172 12.28 -10.37 3.80
N LEU A 173 13.45 -9.73 3.62
CA LEU A 173 14.29 -9.89 2.44
C LEU A 173 15.33 -11.00 2.66
N PRO A 174 15.68 -11.77 1.61
CA PRO A 174 15.32 -11.57 0.20
C PRO A 174 13.97 -12.14 -0.22
N LYS A 175 13.27 -12.90 0.64
CA LYS A 175 12.05 -13.64 0.29
C LYS A 175 11.01 -12.80 -0.46
N TRP A 176 10.70 -11.60 0.02
CA TRP A 176 9.76 -10.69 -0.67
C TRP A 176 10.27 -10.17 -2.02
N ALA A 177 11.58 -9.93 -2.13
CA ALA A 177 12.20 -9.48 -3.38
C ALA A 177 12.26 -10.59 -4.43
N ASP A 178 12.42 -11.85 -4.02
CA ASP A 178 12.41 -12.98 -4.97
C ASP A 178 11.03 -13.17 -5.58
N VAL A 179 9.96 -12.95 -4.82
CA VAL A 179 8.59 -12.95 -5.35
C VAL A 179 8.34 -11.77 -6.29
N ARG A 180 8.96 -10.61 -6.05
CA ARG A 180 8.89 -9.45 -6.97
C ARG A 180 9.38 -9.79 -8.38
N LEU A 181 10.48 -10.53 -8.49
CA LEU A 181 11.05 -10.92 -9.79
C LEU A 181 10.04 -11.66 -10.66
N TYR A 182 9.21 -12.50 -10.03
CA TYR A 182 8.10 -13.18 -10.69
C TYR A 182 6.95 -12.25 -11.09
N VAL A 183 6.68 -11.19 -10.34
CA VAL A 183 5.62 -10.22 -10.69
C VAL A 183 6.06 -9.29 -11.81
N THR A 184 7.30 -8.81 -11.79
CA THR A 184 7.81 -7.83 -12.76
C THR A 184 7.90 -8.37 -14.19
N SER A 185 8.02 -9.69 -14.37
CA SER A 185 7.94 -10.32 -15.69
C SER A 185 6.51 -10.44 -16.23
N TYR A 186 5.48 -10.33 -15.38
CA TYR A 186 4.08 -10.55 -15.75
C TYR A 186 3.19 -9.30 -15.69
N VAL A 187 3.48 -8.32 -14.81
CA VAL A 187 2.51 -7.25 -14.50
C VAL A 187 3.09 -5.84 -14.60
N MET A 188 4.33 -5.55 -14.22
CA MET A 188 4.91 -4.18 -14.34
C MET A 188 6.45 -4.19 -14.32
N LYS A 189 7.10 -3.54 -15.30
CA LYS A 189 8.57 -3.31 -15.30
C LYS A 189 8.91 -2.04 -14.52
N SER A 190 9.34 -2.13 -13.25
CA SER A 190 10.08 -1.00 -12.63
C SER A 190 10.86 -1.37 -11.37
N LEU A 191 12.10 -0.84 -11.30
CA LEU A 191 13.23 -0.87 -10.33
C LEU A 191 14.26 -2.04 -10.41
N PRO A 192 15.60 -1.79 -10.45
CA PRO A 192 16.61 -2.85 -10.50
C PRO A 192 16.72 -3.61 -9.17
N VAL A 193 16.38 -4.90 -9.17
CA VAL A 193 16.48 -5.81 -7.99
C VAL A 193 17.92 -6.01 -7.53
N GLU A 194 18.87 -5.94 -8.46
CA GLU A 194 20.29 -6.24 -8.21
C GLU A 194 20.95 -5.30 -7.20
N LYS A 195 20.49 -4.04 -7.13
CA LYS A 195 20.98 -3.05 -6.16
C LYS A 195 20.50 -3.36 -4.74
N TYR A 196 19.27 -3.87 -4.59
CA TYR A 196 18.68 -4.22 -3.29
C TYR A 196 19.25 -5.54 -2.73
N LYS A 197 19.43 -6.57 -3.56
CA LYS A 197 20.08 -7.82 -3.14
C LYS A 197 21.49 -7.55 -2.60
N ARG A 198 22.27 -6.70 -3.30
CA ARG A 198 23.60 -6.28 -2.85
C ARG A 198 23.60 -5.47 -1.55
N GLN A 199 22.56 -4.69 -1.25
CA GLN A 199 22.45 -3.94 0.01
C GLN A 199 21.93 -4.79 1.18
N ALA A 200 21.04 -5.75 0.92
CA ALA A 200 20.53 -6.68 1.94
C ALA A 200 21.60 -7.64 2.45
N LEU A 201 22.53 -8.04 1.58
CA LEU A 201 23.61 -8.98 1.88
C LEU A 201 24.88 -8.34 2.45
N LYS A 202 24.93 -7.00 2.64
CA LYS A 202 26.09 -6.36 3.30
C LYS A 202 26.03 -6.59 4.82
N PRO A 203 27.05 -7.21 5.44
CA PRO A 203 27.19 -7.24 6.89
C PRO A 203 27.32 -5.80 7.40
N ARG A 204 26.59 -5.44 8.47
CA ARG A 204 26.84 -4.18 9.18
C ARG A 204 28.04 -4.38 10.10
N SER A 205 29.19 -3.80 9.75
CA SER A 205 30.16 -3.36 10.74
C SER A 205 29.64 -2.07 11.38
N GLY A 206 29.33 -2.11 12.67
CA GLY A 206 29.14 -0.91 13.50
C GLY A 206 27.68 -0.55 13.81
N VAL A 207 27.41 -0.44 15.12
CA VAL A 207 26.20 0.10 15.73
C VAL A 207 26.17 1.61 15.47
N GLY A 208 25.09 2.12 14.88
CA GLY A 208 24.87 3.55 14.67
C GLY A 208 23.52 3.84 14.04
N ASN A 209 22.68 4.61 14.74
CA ASN A 209 21.35 5.05 14.30
C ASN A 209 21.45 5.82 12.98
N LEU A 210 20.68 5.41 11.97
CA LEU A 210 20.60 6.13 10.70
C LEU A 210 19.55 7.22 10.79
N THR A 211 20.00 8.48 10.79
CA THR A 211 19.16 9.67 10.72
C THR A 211 18.75 9.98 9.28
N CYS A 212 17.69 10.79 9.16
CA CYS A 212 16.93 11.20 7.96
C CYS A 212 17.74 11.70 6.74
N LYS A 213 19.07 11.83 6.83
CA LYS A 213 19.93 12.36 5.76
C LYS A 213 20.21 11.37 4.62
N GLN A 214 20.13 10.06 4.84
CA GLN A 214 20.49 9.07 3.81
C GLN A 214 19.35 8.72 2.83
N ALA A 215 18.12 9.14 3.12
CA ALA A 215 17.00 8.98 2.19
C ALA A 215 17.03 10.02 1.05
N GLY A 216 17.69 11.17 1.26
CA GLY A 216 17.68 12.31 0.32
C GLY A 216 18.71 12.25 -0.81
N GLU A 217 19.75 11.42 -0.74
CA GLU A 217 20.76 11.33 -1.81
C GLU A 217 20.35 10.40 -2.97
N LEU A 218 19.25 9.66 -2.83
CA LEU A 218 18.78 8.69 -3.82
C LEU A 218 17.89 9.27 -4.92
N THR A 219 17.49 10.55 -4.83
CA THR A 219 16.65 11.22 -5.83
C THR A 219 17.41 12.07 -6.85
N ARG A 220 18.74 12.27 -6.72
CA ARG A 220 19.49 13.18 -7.60
C ARG A 220 20.04 12.57 -8.91
N ASN A 221 19.88 11.28 -9.17
CA ASN A 221 20.42 10.63 -10.38
C ASN A 221 19.39 9.74 -11.10
N LEU A 222 18.13 10.18 -11.16
CA LEU A 222 17.10 9.68 -12.07
C LEU A 222 16.52 10.88 -12.83
#